data_AF-A0A7C5XYM0-F1
#
_entry.id   AF-A0A7C5XYM0-F1
#
_cell.length_a   1.000
_cell.length_b   1.000
_cell.length_c   1.000
_cell.angle_alpha   90.00
_cell.angle_beta   90.00
_cell.angle_gamma   90.00
#
_symmetry.space_group_name_H-M   'P 1'
#
loop_
_entity.id
_entity.type
_entity.pdbx_description
1 polymer ?
#
loop_
_entity_poly.entity_id
_entity_poly.type
_entity_poly.pdbx_seq_one_letter_code
_entity_poly.pdbx_strand_id
1 'polypeptide(L)'
;MSVRLVPLDCPSCGSALHAEPLDVLFLCDHCGIGAILGDSGLEKIEATGLLPAPGRRAELWKPAWIVEAEVEVSARVRADGRATEGSKGERTFVIPAFELG
;
A
#
# COMPACT_ATOMS: atom_id res chain seq x y z
N MET A 1 -32.08 14.81 13.24
CA MET A 1 -30.91 13.96 12.93
C MET A 1 -31.42 12.82 12.07
N SER A 2 -31.08 12.77 10.78
CA SER A 2 -31.52 11.71 9.87
C SER A 2 -30.40 10.68 9.72
N VAL A 3 -30.70 9.42 9.93
CA VAL A 3 -29.79 8.30 9.63
C VAL A 3 -29.99 7.93 8.16
N ARG A 4 -28.89 7.76 7.42
CA ARG A 4 -28.90 7.24 6.05
C ARG A 4 -27.99 6.03 5.96
N LEU A 5 -28.38 5.04 5.16
CA LEU A 5 -27.51 3.93 4.81
C LEU A 5 -26.69 4.32 3.57
N VAL A 6 -25.38 4.15 3.65
CA VAL A 6 -24.47 4.37 2.52
C VAL A 6 -23.99 3.00 2.06
N PRO A 7 -24.21 2.61 0.79
CA PRO A 7 -23.68 1.35 0.27
C PRO A 7 -22.15 1.41 0.23
N LEU A 8 -21.51 0.35 0.71
CA LEU A 8 -20.05 0.21 0.70
C LEU A 8 -19.57 -0.48 -0.57
N ASP A 9 -19.91 0.09 -1.72
CA ASP A 9 -19.42 -0.37 -3.03
C ASP A 9 -18.21 0.45 -3.47
N CYS A 10 -17.16 -0.22 -3.94
CA CYS A 10 -15.94 0.43 -4.39
C CYS A 10 -16.23 1.45 -5.51
N PRO A 11 -15.90 2.74 -5.34
CA PRO A 11 -16.21 3.78 -6.33
C PRO A 11 -15.43 3.61 -7.65
N SER A 12 -14.42 2.72 -7.68
CA SER A 12 -13.61 2.46 -8.87
C SER A 12 -14.01 1.20 -9.64
N CYS A 13 -14.48 0.13 -8.98
CA CYS A 13 -14.75 -1.16 -9.64
C CYS A 13 -16.09 -1.81 -9.26
N GLY A 14 -16.85 -1.21 -8.32
CA GLY A 14 -18.16 -1.71 -7.88
C GLY A 14 -18.13 -2.97 -7.00
N SER A 15 -16.94 -3.48 -6.65
CA SER A 15 -16.83 -4.59 -5.68
C SER A 15 -17.20 -4.13 -4.28
N ALA A 16 -17.82 -5.01 -3.49
CA ALA A 16 -18.11 -4.74 -2.08
C ALA A 16 -16.81 -4.46 -1.30
N LEU A 17 -16.81 -3.38 -0.53
CA LEU A 17 -15.72 -3.04 0.39
C LEU A 17 -15.94 -3.74 1.73
N HIS A 18 -14.83 -4.13 2.35
CA HIS A 18 -14.84 -4.61 3.73
C HIS A 18 -14.70 -3.42 4.69
N ALA A 19 -15.40 -3.48 5.83
CA ALA A 19 -15.38 -2.45 6.85
C ALA A 19 -15.67 -3.04 8.24
N GLU A 20 -14.88 -2.61 9.22
CA GLU A 20 -15.13 -2.79 10.63
C GLU A 20 -15.77 -1.52 11.25
N PRO A 21 -16.45 -1.60 12.41
CA PRO A 21 -17.22 -0.49 12.97
C PRO A 21 -16.46 0.82 13.24
N LEU A 22 -15.12 0.77 13.32
CA LEU A 22 -14.26 1.92 13.60
C LEU A 22 -13.41 2.34 12.39
N ASP A 23 -13.61 1.71 11.23
CA ASP A 23 -12.85 2.03 10.03
C ASP A 23 -13.24 3.40 9.50
N VAL A 24 -12.23 4.22 9.23
CA VAL A 24 -12.37 5.55 8.60
C VAL A 24 -11.90 5.55 7.14
N LEU A 25 -11.21 4.49 6.74
CA LEU A 25 -10.68 4.25 5.41
C LEU A 25 -11.03 2.81 5.00
N PHE A 26 -11.57 2.67 3.81
CA PHE A 26 -11.98 1.39 3.23
C PHE A 26 -11.08 1.07 2.05
N LEU A 27 -10.37 -0.05 2.12
CA LEU A 27 -9.49 -0.51 1.05
C LEU A 27 -10.20 -1.58 0.22
N CYS A 28 -10.15 -1.45 -1.10
CA CYS A 28 -10.73 -2.45 -1.99
C CYS A 28 -9.76 -3.61 -2.20
N ASP A 29 -10.13 -4.80 -1.74
CA ASP A 29 -9.33 -6.02 -1.94
C ASP A 29 -9.23 -6.46 -3.42
N HIS A 30 -10.11 -5.94 -4.29
CA HIS A 30 -10.14 -6.29 -5.71
C HIS A 30 -9.24 -5.39 -6.57
N CYS A 31 -9.35 -4.07 -6.46
CA CYS A 31 -8.58 -3.14 -7.30
C CYS A 31 -7.55 -2.29 -6.54
N GLY A 32 -7.47 -2.43 -5.21
CA GLY A 32 -6.47 -1.76 -4.38
C GLY A 32 -6.73 -0.28 -4.09
N ILE A 33 -7.85 0.29 -4.55
CA ILE A 33 -8.16 1.69 -4.26
C ILE A 33 -8.66 1.90 -2.83
N GLY A 34 -8.36 3.06 -2.25
CA GLY A 34 -8.93 3.51 -0.99
C GLY A 34 -10.18 4.38 -1.18
N ALA A 35 -11.07 4.34 -0.21
CA ALA A 35 -12.19 5.27 -0.10
C ALA A 35 -12.39 5.71 1.36
N ILE A 36 -12.95 6.90 1.55
CA ILE A 36 -13.38 7.42 2.86
C ILE A 36 -14.88 7.76 2.82
N LEU A 37 -15.53 7.83 3.98
CA LEU A 37 -16.92 8.28 4.06
C LEU A 37 -16.96 9.82 4.12
N GLY A 38 -17.38 10.46 3.03
CA GLY A 38 -17.60 11.90 2.94
C GLY A 38 -19.07 12.30 3.18
N ASP A 39 -19.36 13.58 2.92
CA ASP A 39 -20.68 14.18 3.18
C ASP A 39 -21.78 13.62 2.28
N SER A 40 -21.44 13.08 1.11
CA SER A 40 -22.41 12.58 0.12
C SER A 40 -22.35 11.06 -0.11
N GLY A 41 -21.33 10.37 0.43
CA GLY A 41 -21.12 8.94 0.19
C GLY A 41 -19.64 8.59 0.27
N LEU A 42 -19.24 7.55 -0.47
CA LEU A 42 -17.84 7.16 -0.55
C LEU A 42 -17.06 8.06 -1.50
N GLU A 43 -15.95 8.61 -1.02
CA GLU A 43 -15.02 9.43 -1.79
C GLU A 43 -13.72 8.66 -2.02
N LYS A 44 -13.30 8.57 -3.28
CA LYS A 44 -12.05 7.90 -3.68
C LYS A 44 -10.86 8.69 -3.16
N ILE A 45 -9.92 7.97 -2.55
CA ILE A 45 -8.60 8.49 -2.20
C ILE A 45 -7.52 7.63 -2.84
N GLU A 46 -6.36 8.22 -3.06
CA GLU A 46 -5.17 7.45 -3.40
C GLU A 46 -4.76 6.64 -2.16
N ALA A 47 -4.81 5.31 -2.27
CA ALA A 47 -4.32 4.43 -1.23
C ALA A 47 -2.83 4.22 -1.43
N THR A 48 -2.02 4.74 -0.50
CA THR A 48 -0.59 4.41 -0.38
C THR A 48 -0.37 3.13 0.42
N GLY A 49 -1.44 2.38 0.72
CA GLY A 49 -1.40 1.15 1.50
C GLY A 49 -0.69 0.04 0.72
N LEU A 50 0.35 -0.53 1.31
CA LEU A 50 1.04 -1.69 0.74
C LEU A 50 0.21 -2.94 0.95
N LEU A 51 -0.41 -3.43 -0.13
CA LEU A 51 -1.19 -4.67 -0.07
C LEU A 51 -0.28 -5.87 0.24
N PRO A 52 -0.76 -6.85 1.04
CA PRO A 52 -0.06 -8.11 1.21
C PRO A 52 0.15 -8.80 -0.15
N ALA A 53 1.26 -9.53 -0.29
CA ALA A 53 1.45 -10.40 -1.45
C ALA A 53 0.27 -11.40 -1.59
N PRO A 54 -0.10 -11.81 -2.83
CA PRO A 54 -1.21 -12.73 -3.05
C PRO A 54 -1.13 -13.97 -2.15
N GLY A 55 -2.26 -14.34 -1.54
CA GLY A 55 -2.35 -15.47 -0.61
C GLY A 55 -1.85 -15.18 0.81
N ARG A 56 -1.41 -13.94 1.10
CA ARG A 56 -1.10 -13.49 2.46
C ARG A 56 -2.19 -12.55 2.97
N ARG A 57 -2.41 -12.57 4.28
CA ARG A 57 -3.26 -11.61 5.00
C ARG A 57 -2.39 -10.83 5.97
N ALA A 58 -2.54 -9.51 6.02
CA ALA A 58 -1.92 -8.72 7.06
C ALA A 58 -2.64 -8.98 8.39
N GLU A 59 -1.91 -9.45 9.40
CA GLU A 59 -2.43 -9.54 10.77
C GLU A 59 -2.41 -8.18 11.46
N LEU A 60 -1.43 -7.33 11.09
CA LEU A 60 -1.27 -5.99 11.61
C LEU A 60 -0.78 -5.07 10.49
N TRP A 61 -1.46 -3.94 10.33
CA TRP A 61 -1.02 -2.86 9.45
C TRP A 61 -0.04 -1.97 10.20
N LYS A 62 1.13 -1.77 9.62
CA LYS A 62 2.18 -0.90 10.18
C LYS A 62 2.57 0.19 9.18
N PRO A 63 2.89 1.41 9.66
CA PRO A 63 3.28 2.50 8.78
C PRO A 63 4.65 2.22 8.14
N ALA A 64 4.82 2.67 6.90
CA ALA A 64 6.08 2.62 6.18
C ALA A 64 6.21 3.84 5.26
N TRP A 65 7.45 4.24 4.99
CA TRP A 65 7.78 5.21 3.97
C TRP A 65 8.02 4.49 2.63
N ILE A 66 7.47 5.03 1.55
CA ILE A 66 7.76 4.60 0.18
C ILE A 66 8.70 5.63 -0.43
N VAL A 67 9.86 5.19 -0.90
CA VAL A 67 10.87 6.05 -1.53
C VAL A 67 11.17 5.52 -2.92
N GLU A 68 10.92 6.35 -3.93
CA GLU A 68 11.32 6.11 -5.32
C GLU A 68 12.65 6.85 -5.57
N ALA A 69 13.68 6.12 -5.99
CA ALA A 69 15.00 6.68 -6.18
C ALA A 69 15.73 6.06 -7.37
N GLU A 70 16.56 6.86 -8.04
CA GLU A 70 17.55 6.36 -8.99
C GLU A 70 18.74 5.79 -8.21
N VAL A 71 19.08 4.52 -8.46
CA VAL A 71 20.16 3.83 -7.75
C VAL A 71 21.28 3.54 -8.73
N GLU A 72 22.49 3.94 -8.35
CA GLU A 72 23.72 3.58 -9.03
C GLU A 72 24.54 2.65 -8.14
N VAL A 73 24.77 1.43 -8.63
CA VAL A 73 25.67 0.46 -8.02
C VAL A 73 26.96 0.50 -8.82
N SER A 74 28.05 0.92 -8.20
CA SER A 74 29.36 1.06 -8.88
C SER A 74 29.97 -0.29 -9.24
N ALA A 75 29.95 -1.25 -8.32
CA ALA A 75 30.38 -2.63 -8.52
C ALA A 75 29.72 -3.55 -7.50
N ARG A 76 29.61 -4.84 -7.83
CA ARG A 76 29.25 -5.88 -6.85
C ARG A 76 30.43 -6.81 -6.66
N VAL A 77 30.89 -6.94 -5.42
CA VAL A 77 31.98 -7.86 -5.05
C VAL A 77 31.37 -9.07 -4.37
N ARG A 78 31.59 -10.25 -4.94
CA ARG A 78 31.16 -11.52 -4.35
C ARG A 78 32.11 -11.94 -3.23
N ALA A 79 31.68 -12.89 -2.39
CA ALA A 79 32.49 -13.41 -1.29
C ALA A 79 33.82 -14.04 -1.74
N ASP A 80 33.90 -14.51 -2.99
CA ASP A 80 35.12 -15.03 -3.64
C ASP A 80 36.04 -13.92 -4.22
N GLY A 81 35.70 -12.65 -4.00
CA GLY A 81 36.45 -11.49 -4.49
C GLY A 81 36.18 -11.11 -5.95
N ARG A 82 35.32 -11.85 -6.67
CA ARG A 82 35.02 -11.53 -8.06
C ARG A 82 34.08 -10.32 -8.14
N ALA A 83 34.53 -9.28 -8.85
CA ALA A 83 33.72 -8.12 -9.16
C ALA A 83 32.84 -8.39 -10.41
N THR A 84 31.59 -7.94 -10.38
CA THR A 84 30.74 -7.78 -11.57
C THR A 84 30.46 -6.31 -11.81
N GLU A 85 30.22 -5.94 -13.07
CA GLU A 85 29.90 -4.57 -13.48
C GLU A 85 28.75 -3.99 -12.65
N GLY A 86 28.84 -2.67 -12.48
CA GLY A 86 27.81 -1.87 -11.84
C GLY A 86 26.49 -1.89 -12.58
N SER A 87 25.47 -1.32 -11.96
CA SER A 87 24.12 -1.23 -12.54
C SER A 87 23.48 0.09 -12.14
N LYS A 88 22.75 0.71 -13.06
CA LYS A 88 21.96 1.91 -12.79
C LYS A 88 20.48 1.66 -13.07
N GLY A 89 19.58 2.21 -12.26
CA GLY A 89 18.15 2.22 -12.56
C GLY A 89 17.26 2.66 -11.40
N GLU A 90 16.00 2.94 -11.70
CA GLU A 90 14.98 3.31 -10.72
C GLU A 90 14.62 2.13 -9.82
N ARG A 91 14.43 2.41 -8.52
CA ARG A 91 14.07 1.43 -7.51
C ARG A 91 13.08 2.05 -6.52
N THR A 92 12.11 1.24 -6.09
CA THR A 92 11.20 1.56 -5.00
C THR A 92 11.66 0.87 -3.73
N PHE A 93 11.77 1.62 -2.65
CA PHE A 93 12.12 1.14 -1.32
C PHE A 93 10.93 1.31 -0.37
N VAL A 94 10.74 0.31 0.50
CA VAL A 94 9.78 0.36 1.60
C VAL A 94 10.58 0.40 2.90
N ILE A 95 10.51 1.50 3.62
CA ILE A 95 11.25 1.72 4.86
C ILE A 95 10.27 1.67 6.04
N PRO A 96 10.40 0.71 6.97
CA PRO A 96 9.56 0.67 8.16
C PRO A 96 9.58 1.99 8.92
N ALA A 97 8.40 2.55 9.24
CA ALA A 97 8.29 3.73 10.11
C ALA A 97 8.11 3.31 11.59
N PHE A 98 8.74 2.19 11.96
CA PHE A 98 8.68 1.56 13.28
C PHE A 98 9.94 0.71 13.47
N GLU A 99 10.26 0.35 14.72
CA GLU A 99 11.41 -0.49 15.03
C GLU A 99 11.20 -1.96 14.62
N LEU A 100 12.21 -2.54 13.98
CA LEU A 100 12.26 -3.98 13.73
C LEU A 100 12.77 -4.65 15.02
N GLY A 101 11.85 -5.28 15.75
CA GLY A 101 12.16 -6.07 16.95
C GLY A 101 12.77 -7.43 16.65
#